data_AF-W8UAC2-F1
#
_entry.id   AF-W8UAC2-F1
#
_cell.length_a   1.000
_cell.length_b   1.000
_cell.length_c   1.000
_cell.angle_alpha   90.00
_cell.angle_beta   90.00
_cell.angle_gamma   90.00
#
_symmetry.space_group_name_H-M   'P 1'
#
loop_
_entity.id
_entity.type
_entity.pdbx_description
1 polymer ?
#
loop_
_entity_poly.entity_id
_entity_poly.type
_entity_poly.pdbx_seq_one_letter_code
_entity_poly.pdbx_strand_id
1 'polypeptide(L)'
;MKSRTLFIAIILITFGGILAADELGFWKTQSSKVPTVIEEGVSEGLPNPEDIKGSYTFLDIEKAFGIESATLARAFNFETDNPDIIKAMDVKTKYSYLGDDVELGTGSVKMFVSIYTGVSYTSIENLPSTAVTVLKEHGKWNDILEKELSNYIIDVD
;
A
#
# COMPACT_ATOMS: atom_id res chain seq x y z
N MET A 1 -7.24 -55.33 -9.94
CA MET A 1 -6.00 -54.55 -9.72
C MET A 1 -5.53 -54.77 -8.29
N LYS A 2 -4.22 -54.99 -8.06
CA LYS A 2 -3.67 -55.16 -6.70
C LYS A 2 -3.52 -53.79 -6.01
N SER A 3 -3.80 -53.71 -4.71
CA SER A 3 -3.73 -52.48 -3.88
C SER A 3 -2.45 -51.66 -4.09
N ARG A 4 -1.31 -52.34 -4.32
CA ARG A 4 -0.01 -51.69 -4.58
C ARG A 4 0.01 -50.86 -5.87
N THR A 5 -0.67 -51.32 -6.93
CA THR A 5 -0.73 -50.60 -8.21
C THR A 5 -1.64 -49.37 -8.11
N LEU A 6 -2.71 -49.45 -7.32
CA LEU A 6 -3.61 -48.33 -7.09
C LEU A 6 -2.91 -47.22 -6.29
N PHE A 7 -2.14 -47.58 -5.27
CA PHE A 7 -1.38 -46.64 -4.46
C PHE A 7 -0.34 -45.86 -5.28
N ILE A 8 0.41 -46.55 -6.16
CA ILE A 8 1.40 -45.92 -7.04
C ILE A 8 0.71 -44.98 -8.05
N ALA A 9 -0.43 -45.38 -8.60
CA ALA A 9 -1.19 -44.54 -9.53
C ALA A 9 -1.69 -43.25 -8.86
N ILE A 10 -2.17 -43.33 -7.62
CA ILE A 10 -2.63 -42.16 -6.86
C ILE A 10 -1.49 -41.17 -6.67
N ILE A 11 -0.31 -41.62 -6.24
CA ILE A 11 0.87 -40.75 -6.04
C ILE A 11 1.28 -40.08 -7.36
N LEU A 12 1.32 -40.84 -8.46
CA LEU A 12 1.72 -40.29 -9.75
C LEU A 12 0.71 -39.26 -10.27
N ILE A 13 -0.59 -39.47 -10.06
CA ILE A 13 -1.62 -38.53 -10.49
C ILE A 13 -1.60 -37.26 -9.63
N THR A 14 -1.43 -37.38 -8.31
CA THR A 14 -1.40 -36.19 -7.44
C THR A 14 -0.15 -35.36 -7.64
N PHE A 15 1.04 -35.95 -7.58
CA PHE A 15 2.28 -35.20 -7.76
C PHE A 15 2.51 -34.79 -9.23
N GLY A 16 2.15 -35.65 -10.19
CA GLY A 16 2.20 -35.31 -11.60
C GLY A 16 1.22 -34.19 -11.96
N GLY A 17 0.01 -34.21 -11.39
CA GLY A 17 -0.97 -33.14 -11.56
C GLY A 17 -0.52 -31.81 -10.96
N ILE A 18 0.11 -31.82 -9.78
CA ILE A 18 0.65 -30.62 -9.14
C ILE A 18 1.78 -30.00 -9.99
N LEU A 19 2.74 -30.82 -10.44
CA LEU A 19 3.86 -30.34 -11.28
C LEU A 19 3.35 -29.77 -12.62
N ALA A 20 2.39 -30.43 -13.25
CA ALA A 20 1.79 -29.94 -14.49
C ALA A 20 0.99 -28.64 -14.26
N ALA A 21 0.29 -28.52 -13.14
CA ALA A 21 -0.47 -27.31 -12.81
C ALA A 21 0.44 -26.10 -12.49
N ASP A 22 1.61 -26.35 -11.92
CA ASP A 22 2.64 -25.32 -11.68
C ASP A 22 3.23 -24.81 -13.00
N GLU A 23 3.63 -25.70 -13.91
CA GLU A 23 4.19 -25.33 -15.23
C GLU A 23 3.17 -24.62 -16.12
N LEU A 24 1.88 -24.99 -16.05
CA LEU A 24 0.79 -24.31 -16.75
C LEU A 24 0.40 -22.97 -16.11
N GLY A 25 1.06 -22.57 -15.01
CA GLY A 25 0.84 -21.28 -14.35
C GLY A 25 -0.55 -21.15 -13.72
N PHE A 26 -1.23 -22.26 -13.44
CA PHE A 26 -2.53 -22.26 -12.76
C PHE A 26 -2.41 -21.78 -11.30
N TRP A 27 -1.20 -21.72 -10.76
CA TRP A 27 -0.87 -21.18 -9.45
C TRP A 27 -0.16 -19.82 -9.57
N LYS A 28 -0.86 -18.77 -10.01
CA LYS A 28 -0.36 -17.39 -9.82
C LYS A 28 -0.52 -16.98 -8.36
N THR A 29 0.48 -17.28 -7.53
CA THR A 29 0.50 -16.90 -6.10
C THR A 29 1.06 -15.50 -5.85
N GLN A 30 1.65 -14.86 -6.87
CA GLN A 30 2.11 -13.48 -6.77
C GLN A 30 0.93 -12.53 -6.98
N SER A 31 0.51 -11.88 -5.90
CA SER A 31 -0.42 -10.76 -5.97
C SER A 31 0.23 -9.64 -6.78
N SER A 32 -0.40 -9.23 -7.89
CA SER A 32 0.00 -8.04 -8.63
C SER A 32 -0.25 -6.81 -7.76
N LYS A 33 0.81 -6.06 -7.43
CA LYS A 33 0.73 -4.82 -6.65
C LYS A 33 0.66 -3.60 -7.56
N VAL A 34 -0.23 -3.67 -8.55
CA VAL A 34 -0.48 -2.61 -9.51
C VAL A 34 -1.89 -2.09 -9.24
N PRO A 35 -2.05 -0.83 -8.79
CA PRO A 35 -3.35 -0.19 -8.62
C PRO A 35 -4.14 -0.18 -9.92
N THR A 36 -5.47 -0.21 -9.84
CA THR A 36 -6.31 0.02 -11.01
C THR A 36 -6.16 1.47 -11.46
N VAL A 37 -6.25 1.66 -12.77
CA VAL A 37 -6.25 2.98 -13.39
C VAL A 37 -7.68 3.50 -13.40
N ILE A 38 -7.87 4.76 -13.02
CA ILE A 38 -9.18 5.41 -13.04
C ILE A 38 -9.63 5.56 -14.50
N GLU A 39 -10.81 5.03 -14.82
CA GLU A 39 -11.32 4.96 -16.19
C GLU A 39 -12.07 6.23 -16.63
N GLU A 40 -12.57 7.03 -15.69
CA GLU A 40 -13.40 8.20 -16.00
C GLU A 40 -13.17 9.36 -15.02
N GLY A 41 -13.34 10.60 -15.49
CA GLY A 41 -13.32 11.81 -14.67
C GLY A 41 -11.99 12.57 -14.71
N VAL A 42 -11.81 13.51 -13.77
CA VAL A 42 -10.66 14.44 -13.76
C VAL A 42 -9.31 13.74 -13.52
N SER A 43 -9.35 12.54 -12.93
CA SER A 43 -8.19 11.70 -12.66
C SER A 43 -8.07 10.50 -13.62
N GLU A 44 -8.78 10.51 -14.75
CA GLU A 44 -8.70 9.44 -15.76
C GLU A 44 -7.24 9.18 -16.18
N GLY A 45 -6.87 7.91 -16.28
CA GLY A 45 -5.51 7.49 -16.63
C GLY A 45 -4.52 7.48 -15.45
N LEU A 46 -4.92 7.94 -14.26
CA LEU A 46 -4.09 7.89 -13.05
C LEU A 46 -4.41 6.65 -12.20
N PRO A 47 -3.42 6.11 -11.48
CA PRO A 47 -3.65 5.00 -10.56
C PRO A 47 -4.51 5.46 -9.36
N ASN A 48 -5.34 4.56 -8.86
CA ASN A 48 -6.25 4.84 -7.75
C ASN A 48 -5.58 4.60 -6.37
N PRO A 49 -5.43 5.63 -5.51
CA PRO A 49 -4.90 5.47 -4.15
C PRO A 49 -5.71 4.48 -3.28
N GLU A 50 -7.02 4.30 -3.53
CA GLU A 50 -7.87 3.36 -2.80
C GLU A 50 -7.37 1.90 -2.89
N ASP A 51 -6.63 1.56 -3.94
CA ASP A 51 -6.13 0.20 -4.17
C ASP A 51 -4.82 -0.11 -3.42
N ILE A 52 -4.22 0.88 -2.75
CA ILE A 52 -3.03 0.64 -1.93
C ILE A 52 -3.42 -0.28 -0.77
N LYS A 53 -2.83 -1.48 -0.74
CA LYS A 53 -3.04 -2.46 0.33
C LYS A 53 -1.90 -2.36 1.33
N GLY A 54 -2.15 -2.81 2.56
CA GLY A 54 -1.12 -2.80 3.61
C GLY A 54 0.18 -3.52 3.22
N SER A 55 0.12 -4.52 2.31
CA SER A 55 1.30 -5.25 1.84
C SER A 55 2.12 -4.53 0.76
N TYR A 56 1.64 -3.40 0.24
CA TYR A 56 2.37 -2.58 -0.74
C TYR A 56 3.57 -1.96 -0.05
N THR A 57 4.73 -2.08 -0.68
CA THR A 57 5.94 -1.40 -0.25
C THR A 57 5.94 0.05 -0.73
N PHE A 58 6.75 0.91 -0.14
CA PHE A 58 6.94 2.26 -0.63
C PHE A 58 7.50 2.26 -2.06
N LEU A 59 8.29 1.26 -2.45
CA LEU A 59 8.71 1.09 -3.85
C LEU A 59 7.53 0.75 -4.78
N ASP A 60 6.56 -0.04 -4.32
CA ASP A 60 5.34 -0.32 -5.10
C ASP A 60 4.52 0.97 -5.31
N ILE A 61 4.43 1.81 -4.28
CA ILE A 61 3.74 3.10 -4.33
C ILE A 61 4.52 4.08 -5.22
N GLU A 62 5.84 4.13 -5.12
CA GLU A 62 6.70 4.97 -5.96
C GLU A 62 6.50 4.65 -7.44
N LYS A 63 6.55 3.35 -7.80
CA LYS A 63 6.36 2.90 -9.18
C LYS A 63 4.97 3.24 -9.73
N ALA A 64 3.95 3.19 -8.89
CA ALA A 64 2.58 3.48 -9.30
C ALA A 64 2.30 4.99 -9.38
N PHE A 65 2.67 5.75 -8.35
CA PHE A 65 2.22 7.13 -8.15
C PHE A 65 3.31 8.18 -8.35
N GLY A 66 4.57 7.78 -8.56
CA GLY A 66 5.70 8.69 -8.79
C GLY A 66 6.16 9.45 -7.54
N ILE A 67 5.88 8.91 -6.34
CA ILE A 67 6.31 9.49 -5.07
C ILE A 67 7.50 8.70 -4.56
N GLU A 68 8.67 9.33 -4.45
CA GLU A 68 9.89 8.65 -4.00
C GLU A 68 9.70 7.96 -2.65
N SER A 69 10.23 6.75 -2.51
CA SER A 69 10.16 5.95 -1.28
C SER A 69 10.76 6.70 -0.09
N ALA A 70 11.83 7.46 -0.33
CA ALA A 70 12.44 8.34 0.68
C ALA A 70 11.49 9.46 1.13
N THR A 71 10.69 10.02 0.23
CA THR A 71 9.67 11.04 0.55
C THR A 71 8.55 10.43 1.42
N LEU A 72 8.09 9.22 1.11
CA LEU A 72 7.13 8.49 1.93
C LEU A 72 7.70 8.15 3.32
N ALA A 73 8.94 7.64 3.37
CA ALA A 73 9.62 7.34 4.63
C ALA A 73 9.71 8.59 5.51
N ARG A 74 10.13 9.72 4.95
CA ARG A 74 10.19 11.00 5.66
C ARG A 74 8.82 11.49 6.13
N ALA A 75 7.79 11.37 5.29
CA ALA A 75 6.43 11.76 5.63
C ALA A 75 5.91 10.99 6.86
N PHE A 76 6.23 9.70 6.95
CA PHE A 76 5.81 8.85 8.07
C PHE A 76 6.90 8.64 9.12
N ASN A 77 7.93 9.49 9.14
CA ASN A 77 9.04 9.51 10.10
C ASN A 77 9.81 8.18 10.25
N PHE A 78 10.02 7.44 9.16
CA PHE A 78 10.89 6.26 9.14
C PHE A 78 12.35 6.65 8.90
N GLU A 79 13.20 6.40 9.88
CA GLU A 79 14.65 6.53 9.75
C GLU A 79 15.24 5.20 9.25
N THR A 80 15.59 5.16 7.96
CA THR A 80 16.19 3.96 7.34
C THR A 80 16.97 4.33 6.08
N ASP A 81 18.02 3.56 5.79
CA ASP A 81 18.73 3.63 4.51
C ASP A 81 18.02 2.87 3.39
N ASN A 82 17.00 2.06 3.73
CA ASN A 82 16.25 1.24 2.79
C ASN A 82 14.74 1.55 2.87
N PRO A 83 14.28 2.73 2.40
CA PRO A 83 12.87 3.09 2.46
C PRO A 83 11.99 2.18 1.58
N ASP A 84 12.55 1.65 0.50
CA ASP A 84 11.89 0.83 -0.52
C ASP A 84 11.18 -0.42 0.04
N ILE A 85 11.65 -0.97 1.16
CA ILE A 85 11.11 -2.20 1.75
C ILE A 85 9.98 -1.96 2.75
N ILE A 86 9.79 -0.71 3.20
CA ILE A 86 8.74 -0.35 4.16
C ILE A 86 7.40 -0.59 3.52
N LYS A 87 6.50 -1.28 4.22
CA LYS A 87 5.13 -1.52 3.77
C LYS A 87 4.18 -0.48 4.32
N ALA A 88 3.09 -0.22 3.60
CA ALA A 88 2.03 0.68 4.05
C ALA A 88 1.38 0.25 5.38
N MET A 89 1.40 -1.05 5.74
CA MET A 89 0.95 -1.51 7.05
C MET A 89 1.95 -1.23 8.18
N ASP A 90 3.24 -1.07 7.86
CA ASP A 90 4.27 -0.83 8.88
C ASP A 90 4.08 0.54 9.54
N VAL A 91 3.38 1.48 8.89
CA VAL A 91 2.93 2.75 9.49
C VAL A 91 2.08 2.49 10.74
N LYS A 92 1.15 1.53 10.67
CA LYS A 92 0.31 1.15 11.81
C LYS A 92 1.13 0.51 12.92
N THR A 93 2.08 -0.33 12.54
CA THR A 93 3.01 -0.94 13.51
C THR A 93 3.89 0.11 14.18
N LYS A 94 4.38 1.11 13.45
CA LYS A 94 5.21 2.19 13.98
C LYS A 94 4.46 3.03 15.02
N TYR A 95 3.21 3.38 14.75
CA TYR A 95 2.41 4.27 15.58
C TYR A 95 1.48 3.55 16.57
N SER A 96 1.65 2.25 16.79
CA SER A 96 0.78 1.46 17.68
C SER A 96 0.81 1.92 19.14
N TYR A 97 1.81 2.71 19.54
CA TYR A 97 1.94 3.26 20.90
C TYR A 97 0.95 4.38 21.22
N LEU A 98 0.29 4.96 20.21
CA LEU A 98 -0.67 6.07 20.38
C LEU A 98 -2.04 5.60 20.91
N GLY A 99 -2.27 4.29 21.01
CA GLY A 99 -3.53 3.71 21.45
C GLY A 99 -4.50 3.44 20.29
N ASP A 100 -5.51 2.62 20.55
CA ASP A 100 -6.44 2.13 19.53
C ASP A 100 -7.38 3.23 18.98
N ASP A 101 -7.55 4.33 19.73
CA ASP A 101 -8.40 5.46 19.34
C ASP A 101 -7.73 6.39 18.30
N VAL A 102 -6.41 6.24 18.08
CA VAL A 102 -5.64 7.04 17.11
C VAL A 102 -5.13 6.14 15.99
N GLU A 103 -5.88 6.08 14.89
CA GLU A 103 -5.49 5.25 13.74
C GLU A 103 -4.58 6.00 12.77
N LEU A 104 -3.28 5.69 12.83
CA LEU A 104 -2.31 5.98 11.77
C LEU A 104 -1.92 4.67 11.09
N GLY A 105 -2.08 4.57 9.77
CA GLY A 105 -1.85 3.29 9.09
C GLY A 105 -1.93 3.35 7.58
N THR A 106 -2.37 2.26 6.95
CA THR A 106 -2.50 2.20 5.48
C THR A 106 -3.48 3.25 4.94
N GLY A 107 -4.56 3.58 5.67
CA GLY A 107 -5.47 4.67 5.33
C GLY A 107 -4.75 6.01 5.25
N SER A 108 -3.93 6.34 6.26
CA SER A 108 -3.07 7.53 6.25
C SER A 108 -2.16 7.60 5.03
N VAL A 109 -1.59 6.46 4.62
CA VAL A 109 -0.76 6.38 3.40
C VAL A 109 -1.60 6.69 2.15
N LYS A 110 -2.80 6.12 2.03
CA LYS A 110 -3.71 6.40 0.90
C LYS A 110 -4.05 7.89 0.82
N MET A 111 -4.40 8.49 1.95
CA MET A 111 -4.74 9.89 2.04
C MET A 111 -3.55 10.79 1.68
N PHE A 112 -2.34 10.48 2.17
CA PHE A 112 -1.13 11.19 1.78
C PHE A 112 -0.88 11.12 0.27
N VAL A 113 -0.96 9.93 -0.32
CA VAL A 113 -0.75 9.73 -1.77
C VAL A 113 -1.80 10.49 -2.57
N SER A 114 -3.06 10.46 -2.14
CA SER A 114 -4.17 11.23 -2.72
C SER A 114 -3.87 12.72 -2.75
N ILE A 115 -3.51 13.31 -1.62
CA ILE A 115 -3.20 14.75 -1.53
C ILE A 115 -1.97 15.07 -2.40
N TYR A 116 -0.94 14.23 -2.38
CA TYR A 116 0.29 14.46 -3.14
C TYR A 116 0.06 14.42 -4.66
N THR A 117 -0.77 13.49 -5.13
CA THR A 117 -1.06 13.28 -6.56
C THR A 117 -2.22 14.12 -7.07
N GLY A 118 -3.10 14.61 -6.18
CA GLY A 118 -4.36 15.26 -6.52
C GLY A 118 -5.47 14.30 -6.95
N VAL A 119 -5.26 12.99 -6.81
CA VAL A 119 -6.27 11.97 -7.10
C VAL A 119 -7.19 11.85 -5.89
N SER A 120 -8.51 11.85 -6.11
CA SER A 120 -9.48 11.80 -5.02
C SER A 120 -9.39 10.52 -4.18
N TYR A 121 -9.46 10.68 -2.86
CA TYR A 121 -9.62 9.61 -1.87
C TYR A 121 -10.81 9.93 -0.97
N THR A 122 -11.63 8.91 -0.68
CA THR A 122 -12.97 9.15 -0.13
C THR A 122 -13.02 9.19 1.39
N SER A 123 -12.04 8.57 2.06
CA SER A 123 -11.98 8.54 3.52
C SER A 123 -11.12 9.68 4.07
N ILE A 124 -11.53 10.22 5.21
CA ILE A 124 -10.69 11.12 6.00
C ILE A 124 -10.00 10.26 7.06
N GLU A 125 -8.68 10.30 7.04
CA GLU A 125 -7.79 9.51 7.89
C GLU A 125 -6.89 10.46 8.68
N ASN A 126 -6.27 9.98 9.74
CA ASN A 126 -5.27 10.78 10.44
C ASN A 126 -3.96 10.84 9.65
N LEU A 127 -3.26 11.97 9.70
CA LEU A 127 -1.92 12.16 9.15
C LEU A 127 -0.96 12.60 10.27
N PRO A 128 0.28 12.09 10.29
CA PRO A 128 1.29 12.63 11.20
C PRO A 128 1.66 14.07 10.79
N SER A 129 2.02 14.91 11.76
CA SER A 129 2.49 16.29 11.53
C SER A 129 3.66 16.35 10.54
N THR A 130 4.55 15.36 10.57
CA THR A 130 5.64 15.18 9.60
C THR A 130 5.15 15.03 8.16
N ALA A 131 4.06 14.29 7.92
CA ALA A 131 3.51 14.09 6.58
C ALA A 131 2.95 15.40 6.01
N VAL A 132 2.29 16.20 6.85
CA VAL A 132 1.81 17.54 6.48
C VAL A 132 2.97 18.46 6.11
N THR A 133 4.07 18.39 6.86
CA THR A 133 5.30 19.15 6.56
C THR A 133 5.85 18.77 5.19
N VAL A 134 5.95 17.46 4.88
CA VAL A 134 6.36 16.98 3.55
C VAL A 134 5.43 17.50 2.45
N LEU A 135 4.11 17.43 2.66
CA LEU A 135 3.15 17.93 1.67
C LEU A 135 3.29 19.45 1.43
N LYS A 136 3.54 20.24 2.48
CA LYS A 136 3.80 21.68 2.39
C LYS A 136 5.05 21.98 1.58
N GLU A 137 6.15 21.30 1.86
CA GLU A 137 7.42 21.48 1.13
C GLU A 137 7.31 21.14 -0.36
N HIS A 138 6.50 20.15 -0.72
CA HIS A 138 6.24 19.77 -2.10
C HIS A 138 5.12 20.59 -2.77
N GLY A 139 4.59 21.61 -2.09
CA GLY A 139 3.53 22.48 -2.60
C GLY A 139 2.18 21.78 -2.82
N LYS A 140 1.96 20.66 -2.11
CA LYS A 140 0.74 19.83 -2.20
C LYS A 140 -0.28 20.14 -1.11
N TRP A 141 0.10 20.96 -0.14
CA TRP A 141 -0.75 21.39 0.96
C TRP A 141 -1.12 22.87 0.82
N ASN A 142 -2.39 23.21 1.03
CA ASN A 142 -2.91 24.57 0.90
C ASN A 142 -3.80 24.95 2.10
N ASP A 143 -4.22 26.22 2.15
CA ASP A 143 -5.01 26.76 3.28
C ASP A 143 -6.38 26.09 3.44
N ILE A 144 -6.95 25.54 2.36
CA ILE A 144 -8.22 24.82 2.41
C ILE A 144 -8.02 23.48 3.14
N LEU A 145 -6.99 22.72 2.73
CA LEU A 145 -6.62 21.46 3.38
C LEU A 145 -6.26 21.68 4.85
N GLU A 146 -5.50 22.73 5.17
CA GLU A 146 -5.17 23.09 6.56
C GLU A 146 -6.43 23.27 7.40
N LYS A 147 -7.43 24.01 6.88
CA LYS A 147 -8.67 24.28 7.59
C LYS A 147 -9.56 23.05 7.73
N GLU A 148 -9.63 22.20 6.71
CA GLU A 148 -10.51 21.03 6.69
C GLU A 148 -9.93 19.86 7.50
N LEU A 149 -8.61 19.73 7.52
CA LEU A 149 -7.93 18.55 8.05
C LEU A 149 -7.22 18.79 9.38
N SER A 150 -7.25 20.00 9.96
CA SER A 150 -6.53 20.32 11.20
C SER A 150 -6.81 19.36 12.36
N ASN A 151 -8.04 18.86 12.47
CA ASN A 151 -8.45 17.94 13.54
C ASN A 151 -7.97 16.49 13.34
N TYR A 152 -7.42 16.18 12.16
CA TYR A 152 -6.92 14.86 11.78
C TYR A 152 -5.38 14.84 11.70
N ILE A 153 -4.73 15.93 12.10
CA ILE A 153 -3.27 16.01 12.19
C ILE A 153 -2.87 15.55 13.58
N ILE A 154 -2.06 14.49 13.65
CA ILE A 154 -1.55 13.92 14.89
C ILE A 154 -0.10 14.34 15.04
N ASP A 155 0.21 14.97 16.17
CA ASP A 155 1.59 15.27 16.51
C ASP A 155 2.29 13.97 16.95
N VAL A 156 3.40 13.65 16.28
CA VAL A 156 4.13 12.39 16.46
C VAL A 156 5.61 12.60 16.76
N ASP A 157 6.02 13.86 16.95
CA ASP A 157 7.38 14.26 17.35
C ASP A 157 7.62 14.06 18.87
#